data_AF-A0ABC8LD76-F1
#
_entry.id   AF-A0ABC8LD76-F1
#
_cell.length_a   1.000
_cell.length_b   1.000
_cell.length_c   1.000
_cell.angle_alpha   90.00
_cell.angle_beta   90.00
_cell.angle_gamma   90.00
#
_symmetry.space_group_name_H-M   'P 1'
#
loop_
_entity.id
_entity.type
_entity.pdbx_description
1 polymer ?
#
loop_
_entity_poly.entity_id
_entity_poly.type
_entity_poly.pdbx_seq_one_letter_code
_entity_poly.pdbx_strand_id
1 'polypeptide(L)'
;MINFLTIAIVAQVVSRTWWFKESGEALTNLILEECGEYISTTLQSLAVHCNDDDPSLLLLLLEKSWLEFPKKLQFICDIAGAGTGIKLWDLGLQLFPQKLFLASQLRDKIKGKSIDMSQLENLTNMFNGSIFRRSRFLEKPFLDSTAEFYAAEAKQVLEQSPDLPQCLKYVHQRVGEEKKKCRSLPLFFIFQDELLEVVYRELLGVHARAILEKVLFSLMWVLFCEQKLSKYMWWLQGFEKLLDERFQEDLSRMYKLFSEADLVGHINDELSSYISKTGEKILKEGSTLTEF
;
A
#
# COMPACT_ATOMS: atom_id res chain seq x y z
N MET A 1 4.69 -16.04 -44.10
CA MET A 1 4.14 -17.41 -43.96
C MET A 1 5.34 -18.33 -43.69
N ILE A 2 5.65 -18.60 -42.43
CA ILE A 2 6.74 -19.52 -42.07
C ILE A 2 6.21 -20.93 -42.31
N ASN A 3 6.90 -21.72 -43.14
CA ASN A 3 6.43 -23.06 -43.53
C ASN A 3 6.49 -24.02 -42.32
N PHE A 4 5.53 -24.94 -42.21
CA PHE A 4 5.45 -25.95 -41.14
C PHE A 4 6.74 -26.79 -41.05
N LEU A 5 7.37 -27.04 -42.21
CA LEU A 5 8.67 -27.72 -42.32
C LEU A 5 9.79 -26.95 -41.59
N THR A 6 9.76 -25.62 -41.67
CA THR A 6 10.75 -24.75 -41.02
C THR A 6 10.59 -24.77 -39.50
N ILE A 7 9.35 -24.77 -38.99
CA ILE A 7 9.07 -24.84 -37.54
C ILE A 7 9.54 -26.19 -36.97
N ALA A 8 9.29 -27.30 -37.67
CA ALA A 8 9.72 -28.62 -37.23
C ALA A 8 11.26 -28.75 -37.18
N ILE A 9 11.97 -28.19 -38.17
CA ILE A 9 13.44 -28.15 -38.19
C ILE A 9 13.97 -27.29 -37.05
N VAL A 10 13.39 -26.10 -36.85
CA VAL A 10 13.76 -25.22 -35.73
C VAL A 10 13.54 -25.94 -34.40
N ALA A 11 12.38 -26.55 -34.17
CA ALA A 11 12.09 -27.30 -32.95
C ALA A 11 13.08 -28.47 -32.72
N GLN A 12 13.49 -29.18 -33.78
CA GLN A 12 14.51 -30.24 -33.65
C GLN A 12 15.89 -29.70 -33.28
N VAL A 13 16.35 -28.61 -33.90
CA VAL A 13 17.65 -27.99 -33.59
C VAL A 13 17.65 -27.41 -32.19
N VAL A 14 16.57 -26.72 -31.86
CA VAL A 14 16.36 -26.03 -30.60
C VAL A 14 16.25 -27.02 -29.44
N SER A 15 15.45 -28.09 -29.59
CA SER A 15 15.39 -29.16 -28.59
C SER A 15 16.78 -29.75 -28.36
N ARG A 16 17.51 -30.17 -29.41
CA ARG A 16 18.88 -30.71 -29.31
C ARG A 16 19.84 -29.78 -28.58
N THR A 17 19.78 -28.47 -28.84
CA THR A 17 20.65 -27.48 -28.21
C THR A 17 20.34 -27.35 -26.71
N TRP A 18 19.06 -27.46 -26.33
CA TRP A 18 18.61 -27.40 -24.93
C TRP A 18 18.93 -28.63 -24.09
N TRP A 19 19.24 -29.80 -24.69
CA TRP A 19 19.67 -30.98 -23.94
C TRP A 19 21.04 -30.79 -23.27
N PHE A 20 21.88 -29.89 -23.80
CA PHE A 20 23.15 -29.54 -23.19
C PHE A 20 22.96 -28.41 -22.20
N LYS A 21 23.36 -28.61 -20.94
CA LYS A 21 23.10 -27.65 -19.85
C LYS A 21 23.61 -26.23 -20.17
N GLU A 22 24.87 -26.09 -20.58
CA GLU A 22 25.48 -24.79 -20.87
C GLU A 22 24.87 -24.12 -22.11
N SER A 23 24.74 -24.87 -23.21
CA SER A 23 24.14 -24.35 -24.45
C SER A 23 22.66 -24.01 -24.31
N GLY A 24 21.94 -24.77 -23.48
CA GLY A 24 20.53 -24.54 -23.17
C GLY A 24 20.31 -23.30 -22.31
N GLU A 25 21.17 -23.08 -21.31
CA GLU A 25 21.14 -21.86 -20.51
C GLU A 25 21.48 -20.62 -21.35
N ALA A 26 22.52 -20.69 -22.18
CA ALA A 26 22.88 -19.63 -23.10
C ALA A 26 21.75 -19.30 -24.09
N LEU A 27 21.10 -20.32 -24.66
CA LEU A 27 19.96 -20.14 -25.56
C LEU A 27 18.75 -19.51 -24.84
N THR A 28 18.46 -19.95 -23.61
CA THR A 28 17.41 -19.32 -22.80
C THR A 28 17.70 -17.85 -22.55
N ASN A 29 18.94 -17.49 -22.20
CA ASN A 29 19.32 -16.09 -21.97
C ASN A 29 19.19 -15.23 -23.23
N LEU A 30 19.63 -15.73 -24.39
CA LEU A 30 19.47 -15.04 -25.67
C LEU A 30 18.00 -14.79 -26.03
N ILE A 31 17.14 -15.78 -25.80
CA ILE A 31 15.70 -15.61 -26.06
C ILE A 31 15.09 -14.58 -25.11
N LEU A 32 15.49 -14.59 -23.83
CA LEU A 32 15.02 -13.60 -22.87
C LEU A 32 15.52 -12.19 -23.19
N GLU A 33 16.73 -12.05 -23.71
CA GLU A 33 17.29 -10.78 -24.19
C GLU A 33 16.47 -10.21 -25.34
N GLU A 34 16.25 -11.01 -26.39
CA GLU A 34 15.41 -10.66 -27.54
C GLU A 34 13.96 -10.33 -27.14
N CYS A 35 13.37 -11.12 -26.23
CA CYS A 35 12.05 -10.82 -25.68
C CYS A 35 12.05 -9.48 -24.92
N GLY A 36 13.11 -9.22 -24.16
CA GLY A 36 13.30 -7.97 -23.43
C GLY A 36 13.42 -6.76 -24.35
N GLU A 37 14.15 -6.87 -25.45
CA GLU A 37 14.26 -5.82 -26.48
C GLU A 37 12.94 -5.57 -27.20
N TYR A 38 12.24 -6.64 -27.58
CA TYR A 38 10.90 -6.56 -28.18
C TYR A 38 9.93 -5.81 -27.28
N ILE A 39 9.88 -6.16 -25.98
CA ILE A 39 9.02 -5.47 -25.01
C ILE A 39 9.45 -4.01 -24.89
N SER A 40 10.75 -3.73 -24.74
CA SER A 40 11.25 -2.36 -24.57
C SER A 40 10.89 -1.47 -25.76
N THR A 41 11.06 -1.98 -26.98
CA THR A 41 10.70 -1.28 -28.22
C THR A 41 9.20 -1.04 -28.32
N THR A 42 8.40 -2.05 -27.95
CA THR A 42 6.94 -1.93 -27.90
C THR A 42 6.54 -0.83 -26.92
N LEU A 43 7.04 -0.84 -25.69
CA LEU A 43 6.75 0.17 -24.68
C LEU A 43 7.18 1.58 -25.11
N GLN A 44 8.35 1.72 -25.76
CA GLN A 44 8.80 2.99 -26.33
C GLN A 44 7.85 3.49 -27.43
N SER A 45 7.38 2.62 -28.32
CA SER A 45 6.41 3.01 -29.35
C SER A 45 5.07 3.45 -28.74
N LEU A 46 4.65 2.81 -27.64
CA LEU A 46 3.43 3.18 -26.91
C LEU A 46 3.59 4.53 -26.20
N ALA A 47 4.79 4.84 -25.70
CA ALA A 47 5.08 6.10 -25.02
C ALA A 47 4.90 7.32 -25.95
N VAL A 48 5.09 7.16 -27.27
CA VAL A 48 4.83 8.23 -28.25
C VAL A 48 3.35 8.64 -28.29
N HIS A 49 2.44 7.73 -27.93
CA HIS A 49 1.01 8.00 -27.87
C HIS A 49 0.54 8.54 -26.51
N CYS A 50 1.47 8.85 -25.61
CA CYS A 50 1.18 9.47 -24.32
C CYS A 50 0.86 10.97 -24.48
N ASN A 51 -0.38 11.32 -24.84
CA ASN A 51 -0.89 12.67 -24.62
C ASN A 51 -1.05 12.93 -23.10
N ASP A 52 -0.92 14.18 -22.65
CA ASP A 52 -0.99 14.53 -21.22
C ASP A 52 -2.43 14.54 -20.66
N ASP A 53 -3.43 14.63 -21.53
CA ASP A 53 -4.82 14.86 -21.11
C ASP A 53 -5.71 13.60 -21.07
N ASP A 54 -5.32 12.49 -21.73
CA ASP A 54 -6.11 11.24 -21.74
C ASP A 54 -5.22 9.97 -21.79
N PRO A 55 -5.09 9.22 -20.69
CA PRO A 55 -4.34 7.97 -20.64
C PRO A 55 -5.11 6.78 -21.23
N SER A 56 -6.40 6.92 -21.58
CA SER A 56 -7.27 5.80 -21.96
C SER A 56 -6.74 5.01 -23.18
N LEU A 57 -6.28 5.71 -24.21
CA LEU A 57 -5.71 5.08 -25.40
C LEU A 57 -4.42 4.32 -25.09
N LEU A 58 -3.57 4.89 -24.22
CA LEU A 58 -2.34 4.26 -23.78
C LEU A 58 -2.62 2.96 -23.02
N LEU A 59 -3.58 2.98 -22.10
CA LEU A 59 -3.97 1.83 -21.30
C LEU A 59 -4.54 0.71 -22.17
N LEU A 60 -5.38 1.05 -23.15
CA LEU A 60 -5.92 0.08 -24.12
C LEU A 60 -4.80 -0.58 -24.95
N LEU A 61 -3.85 0.23 -25.44
CA LEU A 61 -2.74 -0.30 -26.23
C LEU A 61 -1.75 -1.11 -25.39
N LEU A 62 -1.55 -0.74 -24.13
CA LEU A 62 -0.76 -1.49 -23.17
C LEU A 62 -1.42 -2.84 -22.86
N GLU A 63 -2.72 -2.84 -22.60
CA GLU A 63 -3.52 -4.07 -22.40
C GLU A 63 -3.44 -4.98 -23.61
N LYS A 64 -3.60 -4.44 -24.82
CA LYS A 64 -3.49 -5.23 -26.05
C LYS A 64 -2.08 -5.82 -26.21
N SER A 65 -1.05 -5.01 -26.00
CA SER A 65 0.35 -5.46 -26.11
C SER A 65 0.67 -6.54 -25.08
N TRP A 66 0.09 -6.42 -23.89
CA TRP A 66 0.16 -7.43 -22.85
C TRP A 66 -0.53 -8.72 -23.24
N LEU A 67 -1.76 -8.68 -23.75
CA LEU A 67 -2.50 -9.91 -24.09
C LEU A 67 -1.85 -10.67 -25.26
N GLU A 68 -1.14 -9.97 -26.13
CA GLU A 68 -0.44 -10.57 -27.27
C GLU A 68 0.92 -11.18 -26.90
N PHE A 69 1.64 -10.63 -25.92
CA PHE A 69 2.97 -11.13 -25.57
C PHE A 69 2.99 -12.58 -25.06
N PRO A 70 2.14 -13.00 -24.10
CA PRO A 70 2.04 -14.39 -23.66
C PRO A 70 1.67 -15.34 -24.80
N LYS A 71 0.85 -14.94 -25.77
CA LYS A 71 0.53 -15.78 -26.93
C LYS A 71 1.78 -16.04 -27.78
N LYS A 72 2.61 -15.01 -27.99
CA LYS A 72 3.89 -15.13 -28.70
C LYS A 72 4.90 -15.95 -27.90
N LEU A 73 4.99 -15.72 -26.59
CA LEU A 73 5.86 -16.47 -25.69
C LEU A 73 5.47 -17.95 -25.63
N GLN A 74 4.17 -18.26 -25.61
CA GLN A 74 3.67 -19.65 -25.61
C GLN A 74 4.16 -20.38 -26.86
N PHE A 75 4.10 -19.74 -28.03
CA PHE A 75 4.62 -20.33 -29.26
C PHE A 75 6.12 -20.66 -29.18
N ILE A 76 6.92 -19.79 -28.54
CA ILE A 76 8.35 -20.06 -28.29
C ILE A 76 8.52 -21.21 -27.28
N CYS A 77 7.69 -21.26 -26.24
CA CYS A 77 7.71 -22.34 -25.25
C CYS A 77 7.32 -23.70 -25.86
N ASP A 78 6.37 -23.72 -26.79
CA ASP A 78 5.96 -24.93 -27.51
C ASP A 78 7.10 -25.46 -28.39
N ILE A 79 7.89 -24.57 -28.99
CA ILE A 79 9.11 -24.93 -29.73
C ILE A 79 10.18 -25.47 -28.76
N ALA A 80 10.27 -24.94 -27.55
CA ALA A 80 11.24 -25.36 -26.54
C ALA A 80 10.95 -26.74 -25.93
N GLY A 81 9.67 -27.12 -25.79
CA GLY A 81 9.22 -28.39 -25.22
C GLY A 81 8.92 -28.35 -23.71
N ALA A 82 8.30 -29.41 -23.19
CA ALA A 82 7.57 -29.40 -21.91
C ALA A 82 8.39 -29.05 -20.64
N GLY A 83 9.72 -29.22 -20.62
CA GLY A 83 10.54 -28.90 -19.46
C GLY A 83 11.14 -27.48 -19.49
N THR A 84 11.82 -27.16 -20.59
CA THR A 84 12.45 -25.86 -20.85
C THR A 84 11.43 -24.76 -21.11
N GLY A 85 10.30 -25.10 -21.75
CA GLY A 85 9.18 -24.20 -21.96
C GLY A 85 8.59 -23.65 -20.67
N ILE A 86 8.52 -24.44 -19.59
CA ILE A 86 8.00 -23.96 -18.29
C ILE A 86 8.92 -22.88 -17.69
N LYS A 87 10.24 -23.13 -17.68
CA LYS A 87 11.20 -22.14 -17.16
C LYS A 87 11.22 -20.88 -18.01
N LEU A 88 11.20 -21.04 -19.33
CA LEU A 88 11.17 -19.92 -20.27
C LEU A 88 9.88 -19.09 -20.14
N TRP A 89 8.75 -19.76 -19.92
CA TRP A 89 7.47 -19.13 -19.65
C TRP A 89 7.52 -18.26 -18.39
N ASP A 90 8.00 -18.83 -17.28
CA ASP A 90 8.08 -18.14 -15.99
C ASP A 90 9.01 -16.93 -16.06
N LEU A 91 10.20 -17.08 -16.65
CA LEU A 91 11.17 -15.99 -16.81
C LEU A 91 10.69 -14.94 -17.82
N GLY A 92 10.12 -15.37 -18.95
CA GLY A 92 9.65 -14.48 -20.01
C GLY A 92 8.50 -13.59 -19.55
N LEU A 93 7.58 -14.12 -18.76
CA LEU A 93 6.49 -13.31 -18.18
C LEU A 93 6.98 -12.28 -17.15
N GLN A 94 8.12 -12.50 -16.50
CA GLN A 94 8.73 -11.49 -15.61
C GLN A 94 9.36 -10.32 -16.36
N LEU A 95 9.70 -10.47 -17.65
CA LEU A 95 10.34 -9.38 -18.41
C LEU A 95 9.41 -8.19 -18.61
N PHE A 96 8.13 -8.43 -18.88
CA PHE A 96 7.19 -7.37 -19.18
C PHE A 96 7.04 -6.34 -18.04
N PRO A 97 6.75 -6.73 -16.79
CA PRO A 97 6.68 -5.75 -15.69
C PRO A 97 8.03 -5.08 -15.40
N GLN A 98 9.15 -5.80 -15.54
CA GLN A 98 10.48 -5.22 -15.35
C GLN A 98 10.74 -4.09 -16.35
N LYS A 99 10.47 -4.35 -17.64
CA LYS A 99 10.64 -3.34 -18.69
C LYS A 99 9.61 -2.21 -18.58
N LEU A 100 8.37 -2.51 -18.19
CA LEU A 100 7.35 -1.51 -17.91
C LEU A 100 7.79 -0.57 -16.79
N PHE A 101 8.40 -1.10 -15.73
CA PHE A 101 8.93 -0.27 -14.66
C PHE A 101 10.10 0.59 -15.13
N LEU A 102 10.99 0.09 -15.98
CA LEU A 102 12.10 0.90 -16.51
C LEU A 102 11.64 2.03 -17.43
N ALA A 103 10.44 1.93 -18.02
CA ALA A 103 9.84 2.99 -18.83
C ALA A 103 9.26 4.12 -17.95
N SER A 104 10.10 5.09 -17.58
CA SER A 104 9.75 6.21 -16.70
C SER A 104 8.48 6.97 -17.10
N GLN A 105 8.32 7.25 -18.39
CA GLN A 105 7.16 7.99 -18.91
C GLN A 105 5.83 7.27 -18.64
N LEU A 106 5.82 5.93 -18.69
CA LEU A 106 4.63 5.11 -18.43
C LEU A 106 4.39 4.95 -16.94
N ARG A 107 5.47 4.77 -16.16
CA ARG A 107 5.41 4.68 -14.70
C ARG A 107 4.78 5.93 -14.09
N ASP A 108 5.19 7.11 -14.51
CA ASP A 108 4.73 8.36 -13.88
C ASP A 108 3.27 8.66 -14.23
N LYS A 109 2.79 8.23 -15.41
CA LYS A 109 1.37 8.29 -15.81
C LYS A 109 0.50 7.23 -15.11
N ILE A 110 1.02 6.04 -14.86
CA ILE A 110 0.31 5.02 -14.04
C ILE A 110 0.24 5.44 -12.56
N LYS A 111 1.22 6.20 -12.08
CA LYS A 111 1.25 6.76 -10.72
C LYS A 111 0.40 8.03 -10.55
N GLY A 112 0.19 8.80 -11.62
CA GLY A 112 -0.30 10.18 -11.54
C GLY A 112 -1.70 10.39 -12.12
N LYS A 113 -2.63 10.80 -11.24
CA LYS A 113 -3.92 11.47 -11.50
C LYS A 113 -4.96 10.72 -12.38
N SER A 114 -6.04 10.32 -11.70
CA SER A 114 -7.35 9.99 -12.30
C SER A 114 -7.34 8.86 -13.33
N ILE A 115 -6.86 7.68 -12.93
CA ILE A 115 -7.19 6.45 -13.65
C ILE A 115 -8.62 6.07 -13.29
N ASP A 116 -9.47 5.91 -14.31
CA ASP A 116 -10.84 5.43 -14.13
C ASP A 116 -10.82 4.00 -13.53
N MET A 117 -11.74 3.70 -12.62
CA MET A 117 -11.78 2.42 -11.91
C MET A 117 -11.95 1.23 -12.86
N SER A 118 -12.61 1.42 -14.01
CA SER A 118 -12.74 0.40 -15.06
C SER A 118 -11.40 0.08 -15.74
N GLN A 119 -10.55 1.09 -15.93
CA GLN A 119 -9.22 0.94 -16.51
C GLN A 119 -8.23 0.30 -15.52
N LEU A 120 -8.38 0.64 -14.24
CA LEU A 120 -7.65 0.00 -13.16
C LEU A 120 -8.05 -1.47 -13.02
N GLU A 121 -9.31 -1.82 -13.25
CA GLU A 121 -9.79 -3.21 -13.26
C GLU A 121 -9.18 -4.02 -14.41
N ASN A 122 -9.06 -3.45 -15.62
CA ASN A 122 -8.37 -4.11 -16.74
C ASN A 122 -6.88 -4.32 -16.46
N LEU A 123 -6.18 -3.31 -15.93
CA LEU A 123 -4.80 -3.45 -15.45
C LEU A 123 -4.70 -4.47 -14.32
N THR A 124 -5.66 -4.48 -13.40
CA THR A 124 -5.72 -5.45 -12.30
C THR A 124 -5.87 -6.86 -12.86
N ASN A 125 -6.74 -7.08 -13.84
CA ASN A 125 -6.90 -8.36 -14.53
C ASN A 125 -5.63 -8.76 -15.29
N MET A 126 -4.97 -7.80 -15.92
CA MET A 126 -3.64 -7.95 -16.54
C MET A 126 -2.64 -8.55 -15.55
N PHE A 127 -2.61 -8.00 -14.33
CA PHE A 127 -1.70 -8.40 -13.25
C PHE A 127 -2.26 -9.49 -12.32
N ASN A 128 -3.48 -9.98 -12.55
CA ASN A 128 -4.09 -11.06 -11.76
C ASN A 128 -3.65 -12.46 -12.24
N GLY A 129 -2.78 -12.55 -13.25
CA GLY A 129 -2.11 -13.79 -13.64
C GLY A 129 -1.27 -14.38 -12.50
N SER A 130 -1.22 -15.71 -12.40
CA SER A 130 -0.56 -16.45 -11.30
C SER A 130 0.91 -16.05 -11.06
N ILE A 131 1.61 -15.60 -12.10
CA ILE A 131 3.02 -15.21 -12.04
C ILE A 131 3.21 -13.81 -11.44
N PHE A 132 2.29 -12.89 -11.70
CA PHE A 132 2.33 -11.52 -11.16
C PHE A 132 1.87 -11.45 -9.72
N ARG A 133 0.88 -12.26 -9.36
CA ARG A 133 0.49 -12.44 -7.95
C ARG A 133 1.64 -12.91 -7.08
N ARG A 134 2.54 -13.75 -7.61
CA ARG A 134 3.73 -14.23 -6.90
C ARG A 134 4.88 -13.23 -6.89
N SER A 135 5.06 -12.45 -7.95
CA SER A 135 6.22 -11.55 -8.06
C SER A 135 6.10 -10.29 -7.22
N ARG A 136 4.90 -9.95 -6.71
CA ARG A 136 4.62 -8.75 -5.89
C ARG A 136 5.23 -7.46 -6.47
N PHE A 137 5.41 -7.41 -7.79
CA PHE A 137 6.27 -6.42 -8.43
C PHE A 137 5.73 -4.97 -8.37
N LEU A 138 4.41 -4.80 -8.24
CA LEU A 138 3.76 -3.48 -8.06
C LEU A 138 3.73 -3.03 -6.60
N GLU A 139 3.95 -3.93 -5.67
CA GLU A 139 3.76 -3.66 -4.25
C GLU A 139 4.61 -2.48 -3.82
N LYS A 140 5.94 -2.60 -3.90
CA LYS A 140 6.83 -1.56 -3.38
C LYS A 140 6.57 -0.18 -4.04
N PRO A 141 6.53 -0.05 -5.38
CA PRO A 141 6.24 1.24 -6.00
C PRO A 141 4.88 1.84 -5.62
N PHE A 142 3.89 0.99 -5.37
CA PHE A 142 2.57 1.41 -4.94
C PHE A 142 2.56 1.83 -3.46
N LEU A 143 3.20 1.07 -2.58
CA LEU A 143 3.36 1.39 -1.17
C LEU A 143 4.15 2.69 -0.98
N ASP A 144 5.23 2.89 -1.74
CA ASP A 144 6.03 4.13 -1.72
C ASP A 144 5.16 5.34 -2.13
N SER A 145 4.40 5.22 -3.23
CA SER A 145 3.49 6.28 -3.68
C SER A 145 2.34 6.53 -2.71
N THR A 146 1.87 5.48 -2.04
CA THR A 146 0.83 5.55 -1.01
C THR A 146 1.36 6.27 0.22
N ALA A 147 2.61 6.00 0.63
CA ALA A 147 3.25 6.68 1.73
C ALA A 147 3.40 8.18 1.46
N GLU A 148 3.87 8.56 0.26
CA GLU A 148 3.97 9.97 -0.14
C GLU A 148 2.61 10.67 -0.13
N PHE A 149 1.57 10.02 -0.65
CA PHE A 149 0.21 10.56 -0.66
C PHE A 149 -0.32 10.79 0.76
N TYR A 150 -0.25 9.78 1.62
CA TYR A 150 -0.80 9.88 2.97
C TYR A 150 0.03 10.76 3.91
N ALA A 151 1.35 10.87 3.70
CA ALA A 151 2.17 11.84 4.43
C ALA A 151 1.75 13.28 4.12
N ALA A 152 1.44 13.58 2.85
CA ALA A 152 0.92 14.89 2.46
C ALA A 152 -0.50 15.13 2.98
N GLU A 153 -1.37 14.13 2.90
CA GLU A 153 -2.76 14.19 3.38
C GLU A 153 -2.83 14.36 4.90
N ALA A 154 -2.00 13.64 5.66
CA ALA A 154 -1.93 13.74 7.12
C ALA A 154 -1.60 15.16 7.58
N LYS A 155 -0.63 15.81 6.92
CA LYS A 155 -0.27 17.20 7.23
C LYS A 155 -1.45 18.15 7.03
N GLN A 156 -2.18 18.00 5.93
CA GLN A 156 -3.35 18.82 5.63
C GLN A 156 -4.46 18.60 6.66
N VAL A 157 -4.76 17.35 6.99
CA VAL A 157 -5.82 17.01 7.97
C VAL A 157 -5.48 17.56 9.35
N LEU A 158 -4.22 17.46 9.80
CA LEU A 158 -3.81 17.95 11.11
C LEU A 158 -3.79 19.48 11.22
N GLU A 159 -3.48 20.19 10.14
CA GLU A 159 -3.55 21.64 10.07
C GLU A 159 -5.00 22.14 10.02
N GLN A 160 -5.90 21.40 9.37
CA GLN A 160 -7.29 21.79 9.15
C GLN A 160 -8.26 21.30 10.23
N SER A 161 -7.95 20.24 10.98
CA SER A 161 -8.81 19.72 12.04
C SER A 161 -8.54 20.43 13.37
N PRO A 162 -9.47 21.25 13.89
CA PRO A 162 -9.30 21.90 15.19
C PRO A 162 -9.51 20.93 16.36
N ASP A 163 -10.27 19.85 16.16
CA ASP A 163 -10.58 18.86 17.20
C ASP A 163 -10.10 17.44 16.83
N LEU A 164 -9.70 16.69 17.85
CA LEU A 164 -9.18 15.34 17.71
C LEU A 164 -10.24 14.29 17.32
N PRO A 165 -11.49 14.33 17.81
CA PRO A 165 -12.54 13.41 17.40
C PRO A 165 -12.74 13.36 15.88
N GLN A 166 -12.69 14.52 15.20
CA GLN A 166 -12.78 14.59 13.75
C GLN A 166 -11.59 13.92 13.07
N CYS A 167 -10.37 14.13 13.58
CA CYS A 167 -9.18 13.46 13.06
C CYS A 167 -9.30 11.93 13.18
N LEU A 168 -9.72 11.40 14.32
CA LEU A 168 -9.90 9.95 14.50
C LEU A 168 -11.03 9.39 13.64
N LYS A 169 -12.14 10.13 13.45
CA LYS A 169 -13.22 9.75 12.52
C LYS A 169 -12.71 9.69 11.09
N TYR A 170 -11.93 10.69 10.67
CA TYR A 170 -11.34 10.76 9.35
C TYR A 170 -10.45 9.55 9.07
N VAL A 171 -9.50 9.25 9.98
CA VAL A 171 -8.61 8.10 9.81
C VAL A 171 -9.41 6.80 9.75
N HIS A 172 -10.40 6.62 10.64
CA HIS A 172 -11.25 5.44 10.62
C HIS A 172 -12.01 5.26 9.30
N GLN A 173 -12.57 6.35 8.77
CA GLN A 173 -13.25 6.34 7.47
C GLN A 173 -12.28 5.97 6.35
N ARG A 174 -11.10 6.58 6.32
CA ARG A 174 -10.08 6.39 5.27
C ARG A 174 -9.57 4.95 5.22
N VAL A 175 -9.27 4.38 6.38
CA VAL A 175 -8.94 2.95 6.52
C VAL A 175 -10.07 2.06 6.02
N GLY A 176 -11.33 2.42 6.31
CA GLY A 176 -12.51 1.72 5.82
C GLY A 176 -12.65 1.75 4.29
N GLU A 177 -12.32 2.88 3.67
CA GLU A 177 -12.29 3.05 2.21
C GLU A 177 -11.22 2.17 1.57
N GLU A 178 -9.99 2.16 2.10
CA GLU A 178 -8.89 1.32 1.58
C GLU A 178 -9.19 -0.17 1.75
N LYS A 179 -9.77 -0.59 2.89
CA LYS A 179 -10.24 -1.98 3.08
C LYS A 179 -11.28 -2.37 2.05
N LYS A 180 -12.21 -1.47 1.70
CA LYS A 180 -13.21 -1.74 0.64
C LYS A 180 -12.55 -1.84 -0.74
N LYS A 181 -11.62 -0.94 -1.06
CA LYS A 181 -10.86 -0.95 -2.31
C LYS A 181 -10.05 -2.24 -2.50
N CYS A 182 -9.42 -2.73 -1.44
CA CYS A 182 -8.70 -4.01 -1.46
C CYS A 182 -9.62 -5.20 -1.72
N ARG A 183 -10.84 -5.19 -1.17
CA ARG A 183 -11.84 -6.23 -1.44
C ARG A 183 -12.37 -6.19 -2.87
N SER A 184 -12.49 -5.01 -3.46
CA SER A 184 -12.99 -4.87 -4.84
C SER A 184 -11.95 -5.20 -5.90
N LEU A 185 -10.65 -5.13 -5.58
CA LEU A 185 -9.57 -5.27 -6.56
C LEU A 185 -8.59 -6.37 -6.11
N PRO A 186 -8.61 -7.55 -6.76
CA PRO A 186 -7.77 -8.70 -6.41
C PRO A 186 -6.27 -8.41 -6.34
N LEU A 187 -5.78 -7.42 -7.11
CA LEU A 187 -4.39 -6.99 -7.08
C LEU A 187 -3.98 -6.46 -5.71
N PHE A 188 -4.82 -5.63 -5.08
CA PHE A 188 -4.53 -5.00 -3.79
C PHE A 188 -4.76 -5.94 -2.61
N PHE A 189 -5.62 -6.94 -2.76
CA PHE A 189 -5.87 -7.93 -1.71
C PHE A 189 -4.60 -8.67 -1.26
N ILE A 190 -3.64 -8.87 -2.16
CA ILE A 190 -2.42 -9.65 -1.89
C ILE A 190 -1.48 -8.94 -0.93
N PHE A 191 -1.49 -7.61 -0.92
CA PHE A 191 -0.65 -6.79 -0.06
C PHE A 191 -1.48 -5.82 0.79
N GLN A 192 -2.70 -6.24 1.13
CA GLN A 192 -3.63 -5.42 1.90
C GLN A 192 -3.03 -5.04 3.26
N ASP A 193 -2.35 -5.97 3.91
CA ASP A 193 -1.81 -5.74 5.26
C ASP A 193 -0.66 -4.72 5.20
N GLU A 194 0.23 -4.85 4.22
CA GLU A 194 1.32 -3.89 3.99
C GLU A 194 0.78 -2.51 3.56
N LEU A 195 -0.31 -2.48 2.78
CA LEU A 195 -0.98 -1.23 2.43
C LEU A 195 -1.56 -0.53 3.66
N LEU A 196 -2.30 -1.28 4.49
CA LEU A 196 -2.91 -0.73 5.69
C LEU A 196 -1.84 -0.28 6.69
N GLU A 197 -0.74 -1.01 6.82
CA GLU A 197 0.40 -0.61 7.64
C GLU A 197 0.95 0.77 7.22
N VAL A 198 1.14 1.00 5.91
CA VAL A 198 1.54 2.32 5.39
C VAL A 198 0.51 3.39 5.74
N VAL A 199 -0.78 3.12 5.53
CA VAL A 199 -1.87 4.07 5.83
C VAL A 199 -1.86 4.44 7.32
N TYR A 200 -1.79 3.45 8.22
CA TYR A 200 -1.74 3.70 9.66
C TYR A 200 -0.47 4.44 10.07
N ARG A 201 0.69 4.07 9.52
CA ARG A 201 1.96 4.73 9.84
C ARG A 201 1.93 6.21 9.48
N GLU A 202 1.49 6.56 8.26
CA GLU A 202 1.49 7.95 7.80
C GLU A 202 0.37 8.78 8.46
N LEU A 203 -0.83 8.22 8.62
CA LEU A 203 -1.97 8.97 9.19
C LEU A 203 -1.94 9.05 10.73
N LEU A 204 -1.44 8.03 11.42
CA LEU A 204 -1.41 7.95 12.88
C LEU A 204 0.00 7.92 13.45
N GLY A 205 0.88 7.04 12.96
CA GLY A 205 2.19 6.76 13.55
C GLY A 205 3.08 8.00 13.65
N VAL A 206 3.25 8.73 12.53
CA VAL A 206 4.04 9.98 12.48
C VAL A 206 3.51 11.05 13.44
N HIS A 207 2.22 10.97 13.81
CA HIS A 207 1.51 11.97 14.57
C HIS A 207 1.01 11.48 15.93
N ALA A 208 1.38 10.25 16.32
CA ALA A 208 0.80 9.56 17.48
C ALA A 208 0.97 10.37 18.76
N ARG A 209 2.15 10.94 18.97
CA ARG A 209 2.44 11.79 20.12
C ARG A 209 1.62 13.08 20.13
N ALA A 210 1.57 13.80 19.01
CA ALA A 210 0.80 15.04 18.89
C ALA A 210 -0.71 14.80 19.07
N ILE A 211 -1.19 13.65 18.60
CA ILE A 211 -2.55 13.17 18.79
C ILE A 211 -2.81 12.92 20.29
N LEU A 212 -1.97 12.14 20.95
CA LEU A 212 -2.13 11.76 22.37
C LEU A 212 -2.02 12.95 23.32
N GLU A 213 -1.08 13.86 23.08
CA GLU A 213 -0.93 15.10 23.86
C GLU A 213 -2.22 15.94 23.80
N LYS A 214 -2.90 16.01 22.64
CA LYS A 214 -4.20 16.69 22.50
C LYS A 214 -5.36 15.96 23.18
N VAL A 215 -5.40 14.61 23.15
CA VAL A 215 -6.41 13.81 23.89
C VAL A 215 -6.32 14.16 25.37
N LEU A 216 -5.12 14.02 25.92
CA LEU A 216 -4.88 14.13 27.35
C LEU A 216 -5.05 15.57 27.81
N PHE A 217 -4.68 16.55 26.98
CA PHE A 217 -4.95 17.96 27.28
C PHE A 217 -6.46 18.26 27.29
N SER A 218 -7.24 17.73 26.34
CA SER A 218 -8.69 17.89 26.32
C SER A 218 -9.35 17.21 27.52
N LEU A 219 -8.94 15.99 27.87
CA LEU A 219 -9.37 15.29 29.09
C LEU A 219 -9.01 16.09 30.34
N MET A 220 -7.82 16.70 30.37
CA MET A 220 -7.36 17.56 31.46
C MET A 220 -8.17 18.86 31.57
N TRP A 221 -8.59 19.46 30.45
CA TRP A 221 -9.44 20.64 30.45
C TRP A 221 -10.84 20.35 31.00
N VAL A 222 -11.44 19.22 30.61
CA VAL A 222 -12.72 18.75 31.18
C VAL A 222 -12.58 18.50 32.68
N LEU A 223 -11.54 17.77 33.10
CA LEU A 223 -11.23 17.52 34.50
C LEU A 223 -11.03 18.81 35.32
N PHE A 224 -10.36 19.81 34.75
CA PHE A 224 -10.04 21.05 35.45
C PHE A 224 -11.22 22.03 35.48
N CYS A 225 -12.04 22.08 34.42
CA CYS A 225 -13.26 22.88 34.39
C CYS A 225 -14.35 22.33 35.33
N GLU A 226 -14.44 21.01 35.50
CA GLU A 226 -15.41 20.39 36.42
C GLU A 226 -14.95 20.36 37.89
N GLN A 227 -13.65 20.57 38.16
CA GLN A 227 -13.08 20.61 39.52
C GLN A 227 -13.54 21.80 40.40
N LYS A 228 -14.42 22.69 39.91
CA LYS A 228 -15.16 23.60 40.79
C LYS A 228 -16.27 22.92 41.62
N LEU A 229 -16.55 21.62 41.43
CA LEU A 229 -17.59 20.91 42.16
C LEU A 229 -17.07 19.67 42.92
N SER A 230 -16.69 19.90 44.18
CA SER A 230 -16.63 18.96 45.32
C SER A 230 -15.53 17.90 45.33
N LYS A 231 -14.76 17.89 46.42
CA LYS A 231 -13.37 17.42 46.48
C LYS A 231 -13.14 15.95 46.85
N TYR A 232 -14.14 15.12 47.21
CA TYR A 232 -13.84 13.79 47.77
C TYR A 232 -14.77 12.62 47.38
N MET A 233 -15.51 12.73 46.27
CA MET A 233 -16.38 11.63 45.77
C MET A 233 -16.18 11.33 44.27
N TRP A 234 -15.05 11.77 43.71
CA TRP A 234 -14.84 11.84 42.25
C TRP A 234 -14.05 10.69 41.63
N TRP A 235 -13.31 9.89 42.40
CA TRP A 235 -12.38 8.94 41.79
C TRP A 235 -13.07 7.72 41.14
N LEU A 236 -14.26 7.33 41.62
CA LEU A 236 -15.02 6.20 41.07
C LEU A 236 -16.22 6.62 40.22
N GLN A 237 -16.93 7.71 40.57
CA GLN A 237 -18.04 8.23 39.75
C GLN A 237 -17.62 9.20 38.65
N GLY A 238 -16.45 9.84 38.80
CA GLY A 238 -15.91 10.76 37.81
C GLY A 238 -15.41 10.04 36.58
N PHE A 239 -14.84 8.84 36.69
CA PHE A 239 -14.37 8.06 35.54
C PHE A 239 -15.53 7.59 34.64
N GLU A 240 -16.67 7.21 35.23
CA GLU A 240 -17.91 6.86 34.49
C GLU A 240 -18.60 8.08 33.87
N LYS A 241 -18.50 9.28 34.47
CA LYS A 241 -19.06 10.53 33.93
C LYS A 241 -18.12 11.31 32.99
N LEU A 242 -16.80 11.13 33.12
CA LEU A 242 -15.75 11.64 32.21
C LEU A 242 -15.83 10.97 30.85
N LEU A 243 -16.31 9.73 30.85
CA LEU A 243 -16.78 9.02 29.69
C LEU A 243 -18.23 9.43 29.39
N ASP A 244 -18.46 10.72 29.11
CA ASP A 244 -19.67 11.11 28.36
C ASP A 244 -19.72 10.21 27.11
N GLU A 245 -20.91 9.79 26.64
CA GLU A 245 -21.04 8.76 25.58
C GLU A 245 -20.13 9.07 24.36
N ARG A 246 -19.96 10.37 24.06
CA ARG A 246 -19.07 10.88 23.01
C ARG A 246 -17.58 10.61 23.26
N PHE A 247 -17.08 10.84 24.47
CA PHE A 247 -15.69 10.56 24.84
C PHE A 247 -15.40 9.06 24.90
N GLN A 248 -16.38 8.25 25.31
CA GLN A 248 -16.26 6.79 25.30
C GLN A 248 -16.13 6.26 23.87
N GLU A 249 -16.93 6.77 22.93
CA GLU A 249 -16.81 6.43 21.51
C GLU A 249 -15.46 6.83 20.93
N ASP A 250 -14.96 8.02 21.25
CA ASP A 250 -13.69 8.52 20.72
C ASP A 250 -12.48 7.80 21.31
N LEU A 251 -12.50 7.47 22.61
CA LEU A 251 -11.48 6.63 23.25
C LEU A 251 -11.51 5.20 22.71
N SER A 252 -12.70 4.63 22.51
CA SER A 252 -12.86 3.31 21.88
C SER A 252 -12.30 3.32 20.45
N ARG A 253 -12.61 4.36 19.66
CA ARG A 253 -12.06 4.54 18.31
C ARG A 253 -10.55 4.70 18.33
N MET A 254 -10.00 5.50 19.26
CA MET A 254 -8.57 5.70 19.44
C MET A 254 -7.88 4.37 19.77
N TYR A 255 -8.35 3.65 20.79
CA TYR A 255 -7.77 2.37 21.20
C TYR A 255 -7.82 1.35 20.07
N LYS A 256 -8.94 1.26 19.35
CA LYS A 256 -9.06 0.37 18.19
C LYS A 256 -8.06 0.72 17.09
N LEU A 257 -7.97 1.99 16.70
CA LEU A 257 -7.06 2.46 15.67
C LEU A 257 -5.59 2.23 16.05
N PHE A 258 -5.21 2.54 17.29
CA PHE A 258 -3.84 2.34 17.77
C PHE A 258 -3.51 0.86 17.96
N SER A 259 -4.48 0.01 18.28
CA SER A 259 -4.30 -1.45 18.31
C SER A 259 -4.12 -2.04 16.92
N GLU A 260 -4.88 -1.57 15.92
CA GLU A 260 -4.72 -1.99 14.52
C GLU A 260 -3.40 -1.49 13.92
N ALA A 261 -2.83 -0.40 14.43
CA ALA A 261 -1.56 0.17 14.01
C ALA A 261 -0.32 -0.32 14.79
N ASP A 262 -0.50 -1.22 15.77
CA ASP A 262 0.56 -1.63 16.73
C ASP A 262 1.20 -0.45 17.50
N LEU A 263 0.40 0.58 17.80
CA LEU A 263 0.82 1.80 18.51
C LEU A 263 0.33 1.87 19.95
N VAL A 264 -0.21 0.78 20.51
CA VAL A 264 -0.76 0.77 21.89
C VAL A 264 0.30 1.16 22.93
N GLY A 265 1.58 0.85 22.67
CA GLY A 265 2.70 1.30 23.50
C GLY A 265 2.71 2.82 23.72
N HIS A 266 2.42 3.61 22.69
CA HIS A 266 2.35 5.06 22.81
C HIS A 266 1.24 5.53 23.75
N ILE A 267 0.08 4.85 23.74
CA ILE A 267 -1.01 5.14 24.69
C ILE A 267 -0.53 4.87 26.11
N ASN A 268 0.11 3.73 26.35
CA ASN A 268 0.59 3.34 27.68
C ASN A 268 1.65 4.30 28.21
N ASP A 269 2.61 4.72 27.37
CA ASP A 269 3.67 5.64 27.74
C ASP A 269 3.10 7.00 28.14
N GLU A 270 2.17 7.53 27.34
CA GLU A 270 1.60 8.84 27.60
C GLU A 270 0.65 8.82 28.81
N LEU A 271 -0.13 7.75 29.00
CA LEU A 271 -0.92 7.54 30.22
C LEU A 271 -0.04 7.42 31.46
N SER A 272 1.07 6.69 31.38
CA SER A 272 2.01 6.51 32.50
C SER A 272 2.69 7.84 32.87
N SER A 273 3.12 8.60 31.86
CA SER A 273 3.63 9.98 31.99
C SER A 273 2.60 10.88 32.68
N TYR A 274 1.33 10.80 32.26
CA TYR A 274 0.23 11.56 32.86
C TYR A 274 -0.02 11.21 34.33
N ILE A 275 -0.14 9.92 34.66
CA ILE A 275 -0.37 9.43 36.03
C ILE A 275 0.77 9.92 36.94
N SER A 276 2.01 9.81 36.49
CA SER A 276 3.19 10.21 37.25
C SER A 276 3.20 11.72 37.53
N LYS A 277 3.01 12.56 36.48
CA LYS A 277 2.97 14.02 36.63
C LYS A 277 1.83 14.50 37.53
N THR A 278 0.66 13.88 37.40
CA THR A 278 -0.51 14.21 38.22
C THR A 278 -0.28 13.82 39.68
N GLY A 279 0.27 12.64 39.92
CA GLY A 279 0.66 12.18 41.26
C GLY A 279 1.66 13.13 41.93
N GLU A 280 2.70 13.55 41.21
CA GLU A 280 3.68 14.51 41.72
C GLU A 280 3.05 15.86 42.09
N LYS A 281 2.11 16.37 41.28
CA LYS A 281 1.42 17.64 41.55
C LYS A 281 0.56 17.53 42.81
N ILE A 282 -0.20 16.44 42.96
CA ILE A 282 -1.03 16.18 44.15
C ILE A 282 -0.16 16.09 45.40
N LEU A 283 0.99 15.41 45.33
CA LEU A 283 1.92 15.30 46.46
C LEU A 283 2.49 16.66 46.86
N LYS A 284 2.88 17.49 45.89
CA LYS A 284 3.39 18.86 46.15
C LYS A 284 2.33 19.77 46.77
N GLU A 285 1.10 19.73 46.26
CA GLU A 285 -0.02 20.53 46.79
C GLU A 285 -0.49 20.02 48.17
N GLY A 286 -0.41 18.73 48.42
CA GLY A 286 -0.69 18.11 49.72
C GLY A 286 0.35 18.47 50.80
N SER A 287 1.64 18.55 50.43
CA SER A 287 2.71 18.96 51.35
C SER A 287 2.68 20.44 51.74
N THR A 288 2.05 21.30 50.94
CA THR A 288 1.84 22.72 51.28
C THR A 288 0.67 22.96 52.24
N LEU A 289 -0.18 21.96 52.50
CA LEU A 289 -1.32 22.07 53.42
C LEU A 289 -0.98 21.66 54.87
N THR A 290 0.25 21.21 55.14
CA THR A 290 0.73 20.84 56.48
C THR A 290 1.47 21.95 57.24
N GLU A 291 1.50 23.19 56.73
CA GLU A 291 2.16 24.34 57.38
C GLU A 291 1.21 25.42 57.96
N PHE A 292 -0.06 25.09 58.25
CA PHE A 292 -0.95 25.97 59.03
C PHE A 292 -1.52 25.28 60.27
#